data_AF-A0A8H6XRL1-F1
#
_entry.id   AF-A0A8H6XRL1-F1
#
_cell.length_a   1.000
_cell.length_b   1.000
_cell.length_c   1.000
_cell.angle_alpha   90.00
_cell.angle_beta   90.00
_cell.angle_gamma   90.00
#
_symmetry.space_group_name_H-M   'P 1'
#
loop_
_entity.id
_entity.type
_entity.pdbx_description
1 polymer ?
#
loop_
_entity_poly.entity_id
_entity_poly.type
_entity_poly.pdbx_seq_one_letter_code
_entity_poly.pdbx_strand_id
1 'polypeptide(L)'
;MSRQDYRSTTFNYTISGGTGGGGGEGGVNGGGGGKGEGPTVNIDHSTNKIVNLGQGLKEILEKWLEFPPDTQDRQYYLQSLAHQDTGNWLLCHREFIRWKQNSGSLWIKGVSGTGKSVLSSTVIREIVKTCPEQSSVAYFYFDFSNNRQCLDIMVRSIVWQLSGQSPLPYGALHQLYKALKNGATKPQHEDLLGVLKNLLSELDQTYIIIDGLDECHKTDWKHLIKFIHNLCHAAENRLHLLFTAQLVQEFEVAFKDIASITLDSEVSNNDIKSFVSSTVGGATNWASDSKYAGDVTEQIVQKSNGM
;
A
#
# COMPACT_ATOMS: atom_id res chain seq x y z
N MET A 1 -17.29 -31.51 32.09
CA MET A 1 -15.90 -31.18 31.70
C MET A 1 -15.86 -29.71 31.33
N SER A 2 -15.32 -28.88 32.23
CA SER A 2 -15.32 -27.42 32.16
C SER A 2 -14.28 -26.92 31.16
N ARG A 3 -14.69 -25.99 30.27
CA ARG A 3 -13.80 -25.17 29.44
C ARG A 3 -12.92 -24.33 30.36
N GLN A 4 -11.60 -24.45 30.20
CA GLN A 4 -10.65 -23.50 30.80
C GLN A 4 -10.64 -22.23 29.94
N ASP A 5 -11.00 -21.11 30.57
CA ASP A 5 -10.78 -19.78 30.03
C ASP A 5 -9.27 -19.49 29.97
N TYR A 6 -8.70 -19.50 28.77
CA TYR A 6 -7.33 -19.07 28.55
C TYR A 6 -7.26 -17.54 28.60
N ARG A 7 -6.70 -16.99 29.68
CA ARG A 7 -6.48 -15.55 29.86
C ARG A 7 -5.18 -15.12 29.17
N SER A 8 -5.29 -14.30 28.12
CA SER A 8 -4.18 -13.48 27.64
C SER A 8 -3.73 -12.53 28.76
N THR A 9 -2.43 -12.48 29.06
CA THR A 9 -1.87 -11.62 30.11
C THR A 9 -1.00 -10.53 29.49
N THR A 10 -1.32 -9.26 29.77
CA THR A 10 -0.55 -8.09 29.36
C THR A 10 0.62 -7.88 30.32
N PHE A 11 1.85 -7.77 29.81
CA PHE A 11 3.01 -7.39 30.63
C PHE A 11 3.55 -6.01 30.22
N ASN A 12 3.85 -5.20 31.23
CA ASN A 12 4.60 -3.96 31.10
C ASN A 12 6.10 -4.29 31.10
N TYR A 13 6.79 -4.14 29.96
CA TYR A 13 8.25 -4.21 29.92
C TYR A 13 8.83 -2.81 30.03
N THR A 14 9.59 -2.54 31.10
CA THR A 14 10.40 -1.32 31.22
C THR A 14 11.67 -1.52 30.42
N ILE A 15 11.90 -0.68 29.41
CA ILE A 15 13.18 -0.61 28.71
C ILE A 15 14.21 -0.02 29.69
N SER A 16 15.09 -0.86 30.23
CA SER A 16 16.24 -0.41 31.01
C SER A 16 17.26 0.24 30.08
N GLY A 17 17.14 1.56 29.89
CA GLY A 17 18.22 2.38 29.35
C GLY A 17 19.38 2.40 30.33
N GLY A 18 20.40 1.59 30.07
CA GLY A 18 21.67 1.67 30.78
C GLY A 18 22.46 2.90 30.31
N THR A 19 22.44 3.97 31.09
CA THR A 19 23.53 4.95 31.13
C THR A 19 24.18 4.85 32.50
N GLY A 20 25.33 4.18 32.56
CA GLY A 20 26.15 4.13 33.76
C GLY A 20 26.95 5.42 33.95
N GLY A 21 27.05 5.86 35.21
CA GLY A 21 28.26 6.48 35.75
C GLY A 21 28.21 7.98 36.07
N GLY A 22 28.14 8.30 37.36
CA GLY A 22 28.54 9.61 37.91
C GLY A 22 27.85 9.94 39.23
N GLY A 23 28.49 9.63 40.35
CA GLY A 23 27.94 9.75 41.71
C GLY A 23 27.74 11.18 42.22
N GLY A 24 26.93 11.30 43.27
CA GLY A 24 26.74 12.51 44.06
C GLY A 24 25.66 12.28 45.12
N GLU A 25 26.07 12.27 46.39
CA GLU A 25 25.22 12.14 47.57
C GLU A 25 24.23 13.31 47.73
N GLY A 26 23.05 13.06 48.30
CA GLY A 26 22.25 14.10 48.96
C GLY A 26 20.73 13.93 48.91
N GLY A 27 20.14 13.67 50.08
CA GLY A 27 18.93 14.38 50.52
C GLY A 27 17.55 13.96 49.99
N VAL A 28 16.78 13.36 50.89
CA VAL A 28 15.34 13.05 50.86
C VAL A 28 14.44 14.20 50.35
N ASN A 29 13.53 13.91 49.42
CA ASN A 29 12.10 14.25 49.59
C ASN A 29 11.19 13.51 48.59
N GLY A 30 10.08 13.01 49.13
CA GLY A 30 9.07 12.25 48.40
C GLY A 30 8.26 13.10 47.42
N GLY A 31 8.04 12.53 46.25
CA GLY A 31 7.05 12.95 45.27
C GLY A 31 6.68 11.72 44.46
N GLY A 32 5.39 11.35 44.45
CA GLY A 32 4.89 10.18 43.74
C GLY A 32 5.18 10.26 42.25
N GLY A 33 6.29 9.64 41.83
CA GLY A 33 6.56 9.37 40.43
C GLY A 33 5.65 8.24 40.00
N GLY A 34 4.58 8.55 39.27
CA GLY A 34 3.89 7.55 38.47
C GLY A 34 4.93 6.84 37.62
N LYS A 35 5.10 5.53 37.84
CA LYS A 35 5.88 4.69 36.92
C LYS A 35 5.20 4.82 35.57
N GLY A 36 5.82 5.57 34.64
CA GLY A 36 5.34 5.62 33.27
C GLY A 36 5.27 4.19 32.75
N GLU A 37 4.07 3.75 32.36
CA GLU A 37 3.88 2.46 31.74
C GLU A 37 4.64 2.48 30.41
N GLY A 38 5.76 1.76 30.36
CA GLY A 38 6.51 1.58 29.13
C GLY A 38 5.69 0.82 28.08
N PRO A 39 6.09 0.87 26.80
CA PRO A 39 5.43 0.13 25.73
C PRO A 39 5.24 -1.35 26.10
N THR A 40 4.02 -1.87 25.91
CA THR A 40 3.63 -3.23 26.32
C THR A 40 3.68 -4.20 25.14
N VAL A 41 3.82 -5.49 25.44
CA VAL A 41 3.78 -6.59 24.47
C VAL A 41 2.94 -7.70 25.08
N ASN A 42 1.96 -8.22 24.35
CA ASN A 42 1.10 -9.31 24.81
C ASN A 42 1.70 -10.64 24.34
N ILE A 43 1.88 -11.60 25.24
CA ILE A 43 2.46 -12.92 24.95
C ILE A 43 1.42 -13.99 25.27
N ASP A 44 1.25 -14.94 24.34
CA ASP A 44 0.52 -16.18 24.58
C ASP A 44 1.46 -17.16 25.27
N HIS A 45 1.19 -17.44 26.54
CA HIS A 45 2.02 -18.30 27.37
C HIS A 45 1.96 -19.77 27.00
N SER A 46 0.96 -20.21 26.23
CA SER A 46 0.88 -21.60 25.75
C SER A 46 1.83 -21.89 24.60
N THR A 47 2.15 -20.86 23.80
CA THR A 47 3.03 -20.94 22.63
C THR A 47 4.33 -20.17 22.80
N ASN A 48 4.45 -19.37 23.87
CA ASN A 48 5.50 -18.38 24.12
C ASN A 48 5.70 -17.41 22.94
N LYS A 49 4.62 -17.13 22.20
CA LYS A 49 4.62 -16.22 21.05
C LYS A 49 4.04 -14.88 21.44
N ILE A 50 4.62 -13.80 20.93
CA ILE A 50 3.96 -12.50 20.97
C ILE A 50 2.68 -12.62 20.16
N VAL A 51 1.56 -12.10 20.68
CA VAL A 51 0.23 -12.12 20.04
C VAL A 51 -0.19 -10.73 19.57
N ASN A 52 0.28 -9.66 20.21
CA ASN A 52 0.12 -8.30 19.72
C ASN A 52 1.13 -7.36 20.39
N LEU A 53 1.51 -6.28 19.69
CA LEU A 53 2.21 -5.15 20.29
C LEU A 53 1.18 -4.24 20.98
N GLY A 54 1.51 -3.75 22.17
CA GLY A 54 0.70 -2.74 22.84
C GLY A 54 0.69 -1.42 22.09
N GLN A 55 -0.34 -0.60 22.33
CA GLN A 55 -0.56 0.69 21.67
C GLN A 55 0.70 1.58 21.68
N GLY A 56 1.41 1.67 22.81
CA GLY A 56 2.61 2.48 22.93
C GLY A 56 3.80 2.01 22.07
N LEU A 57 3.91 0.70 21.78
CA LEU A 57 4.98 0.21 20.90
C LEU A 57 4.67 0.48 19.43
N LYS A 58 3.40 0.38 19.02
CA LYS A 58 2.98 0.73 17.65
C LYS A 58 3.33 2.19 17.34
N GLU A 59 3.02 3.12 18.23
CA GLU A 59 3.33 4.54 18.08
C GLU A 59 4.84 4.81 17.98
N ILE A 60 5.65 4.08 18.77
CA ILE A 60 7.12 4.16 18.69
C ILE A 60 7.61 3.70 17.31
N LEU A 61 7.11 2.57 16.81
CA LEU A 61 7.49 2.04 15.50
C LEU A 61 7.03 2.96 14.37
N GLU A 62 5.83 3.52 14.46
CA GLU A 62 5.29 4.47 13.48
C GLU A 62 6.19 5.71 13.37
N LYS A 63 6.53 6.30 14.51
CA LYS A 63 7.42 7.47 14.59
C LYS A 63 8.83 7.14 14.11
N TRP A 64 9.35 5.98 14.46
CA TRP A 64 10.69 5.54 14.06
C TRP A 64 10.78 5.28 12.55
N LEU A 65 9.75 4.67 11.97
CA LEU A 65 9.68 4.40 10.54
C LEU A 65 9.43 5.67 9.71
N GLU A 66 8.93 6.73 10.35
CA GLU A 66 8.42 7.95 9.69
C GLU A 66 7.41 7.57 8.61
N PHE A 67 6.43 6.76 9.02
CA PHE A 67 5.37 6.35 8.12
C PHE A 67 4.69 7.61 7.54
N PRO A 68 4.58 7.73 6.21
CA PRO A 68 3.86 8.85 5.61
C PRO A 68 2.38 8.71 5.99
N PRO A 69 1.79 9.72 6.66
CA PRO A 69 0.34 9.72 6.84
C PRO A 69 -0.28 9.76 5.43
N ASP A 70 -1.38 9.05 5.29
CA ASP A 70 -2.34 9.28 4.21
C ASP A 70 -2.13 8.58 2.85
N THR A 71 -2.12 7.24 2.84
CA THR A 71 -2.55 6.50 1.64
C THR A 71 -4.08 6.45 1.50
N GLN A 72 -4.83 6.58 2.60
CA GLN A 72 -6.26 6.32 2.65
C GLN A 72 -7.13 7.45 2.11
N ASP A 73 -6.81 8.72 2.38
CA ASP A 73 -7.57 9.86 1.85
C ASP A 73 -7.35 9.98 0.34
N ARG A 74 -6.14 9.70 -0.14
CA ARG A 74 -5.88 9.59 -1.59
C ARG A 74 -6.73 8.49 -2.23
N GLN A 75 -6.79 7.32 -1.60
CA GLN A 75 -7.65 6.22 -2.03
C GLN A 75 -9.13 6.66 -2.07
N TYR A 76 -9.63 7.28 -1.00
CA TYR A 76 -11.01 7.76 -0.90
C TYR A 76 -11.34 8.82 -1.97
N TYR A 77 -10.43 9.78 -2.17
CA TYR A 77 -10.54 10.78 -3.21
C TYR A 77 -10.63 10.15 -4.60
N LEU A 78 -9.71 9.24 -4.96
CA LEU A 78 -9.73 8.56 -6.25
C LEU A 78 -10.98 7.67 -6.42
N GLN A 79 -11.48 7.04 -5.35
CA GLN A 79 -12.74 6.31 -5.38
C GLN A 79 -13.94 7.24 -5.64
N SER A 80 -13.92 8.47 -5.11
CA SER A 80 -14.97 9.46 -5.36
C SER A 80 -15.00 9.96 -6.81
N LEU A 81 -13.86 9.91 -7.50
CA LEU A 81 -13.75 10.22 -8.92
C LEU A 81 -14.18 9.05 -9.81
N ALA A 82 -14.12 7.81 -9.30
CA ALA A 82 -14.53 6.63 -10.04
C ALA A 82 -16.06 6.62 -10.19
N HIS A 83 -16.56 6.84 -11.40
CA HIS A 83 -17.96 6.62 -11.71
C HIS A 83 -18.28 5.12 -11.61
N GLN A 84 -19.52 4.75 -11.28
CA GLN A 84 -19.91 3.33 -11.11
C GLN A 84 -19.66 2.47 -12.36
N ASP A 85 -19.62 3.10 -13.54
CA ASP A 85 -19.50 2.44 -14.84
C ASP A 85 -18.13 2.60 -15.50
N THR A 86 -17.19 3.33 -14.90
CA THR A 86 -15.86 3.57 -15.48
C THR A 86 -14.79 2.69 -14.85
N GLY A 87 -13.80 2.32 -15.64
CA GLY A 87 -12.72 1.42 -15.22
C GLY A 87 -13.11 -0.06 -15.03
N ASN A 88 -14.40 -0.41 -15.13
CA ASN A 88 -14.87 -1.80 -15.07
C ASN A 88 -14.31 -2.65 -16.22
N TRP A 89 -13.99 -2.03 -17.36
CA TRP A 89 -13.36 -2.70 -18.49
C TRP A 89 -12.03 -3.36 -18.07
N LEU A 90 -11.28 -2.74 -17.15
CA LEU A 90 -10.02 -3.28 -16.64
C LEU A 90 -10.27 -4.56 -15.84
N LEU A 91 -11.34 -4.58 -15.05
CA LEU A 91 -11.73 -5.75 -14.25
C LEU A 91 -12.13 -6.94 -15.13
N CYS A 92 -12.61 -6.66 -16.35
CA CYS A 92 -12.92 -7.64 -17.38
C CYS A 92 -11.73 -7.96 -18.31
N HIS A 93 -10.60 -7.25 -18.17
CA HIS A 93 -9.46 -7.42 -19.07
C HIS A 93 -8.75 -8.75 -18.80
N ARG A 94 -8.41 -9.48 -19.86
CA ARG A 94 -7.82 -10.83 -19.77
C ARG A 94 -6.58 -10.88 -18.87
N GLU A 95 -5.65 -9.95 -19.07
CA GLU A 95 -4.41 -9.90 -18.28
C GLU A 95 -4.66 -9.56 -16.80
N PHE A 96 -5.67 -8.74 -16.50
CA PHE A 96 -6.05 -8.45 -15.12
C PHE A 96 -6.66 -9.68 -14.45
N ILE A 97 -7.61 -10.35 -15.11
CA ILE A 97 -8.22 -11.58 -14.59
C ILE A 97 -7.14 -12.64 -14.34
N ARG A 98 -6.23 -12.81 -15.31
CA ARG A 98 -5.11 -13.75 -15.20
C ARG A 98 -4.21 -13.40 -14.02
N TRP A 99 -3.84 -12.14 -13.85
CA TRP A 99 -3.02 -11.67 -12.73
C TRP A 99 -3.73 -11.81 -11.38
N LYS A 100 -5.04 -11.57 -11.31
CA LYS A 100 -5.80 -11.72 -10.06
C LYS A 100 -5.89 -13.19 -9.64
N GLN A 101 -5.99 -14.11 -10.60
CA GLN A 101 -6.08 -15.55 -10.37
C GLN A 101 -4.72 -16.22 -10.17
N ASN A 102 -3.70 -15.75 -10.88
CA ASN A 102 -2.35 -16.28 -10.86
C ASN A 102 -1.43 -15.17 -10.37
N SER A 103 -0.87 -15.37 -9.19
CA SER A 103 0.17 -14.51 -8.63
C SER A 103 1.27 -14.21 -9.66
N GLY A 104 1.88 -13.04 -9.53
CA GLY A 104 2.78 -12.49 -10.51
C GLY A 104 2.72 -10.97 -10.56
N SER A 105 3.16 -10.40 -11.67
CA SER A 105 3.27 -8.95 -11.84
C SER A 105 2.51 -8.47 -13.07
N LEU A 106 1.81 -7.34 -12.91
CA LEU A 106 1.06 -6.68 -13.97
C LEU A 106 1.43 -5.20 -14.03
N TRP A 107 1.86 -4.74 -15.19
CA TRP A 107 2.18 -3.35 -15.44
C TRP A 107 1.08 -2.67 -16.26
N ILE A 108 0.42 -1.67 -15.71
CA ILE A 108 -0.52 -0.82 -16.47
C ILE A 108 0.24 0.43 -16.93
N LYS A 109 0.31 0.63 -18.23
CA LYS A 109 1.07 1.74 -18.84
C LYS A 109 0.21 2.58 -19.73
N GLY A 110 0.46 3.88 -19.76
CA GLY A 110 -0.32 4.81 -20.59
C GLY A 110 0.13 6.24 -20.42
N VAL A 111 -0.22 7.10 -21.38
CA VAL A 111 0.13 8.52 -21.31
C VAL A 111 -0.54 9.21 -20.12
N SER A 112 -0.06 10.39 -19.74
CA SER A 112 -0.70 11.20 -18.69
C SER A 112 -2.18 11.46 -19.01
N GLY A 113 -3.04 11.54 -17.98
CA GLY A 113 -4.48 11.79 -18.14
C GLY A 113 -5.34 10.57 -18.45
N THR A 114 -4.78 9.40 -18.80
CA THR A 114 -5.55 8.18 -19.15
C THR A 114 -6.26 7.47 -17.99
N GLY A 115 -6.33 8.08 -16.79
CA GLY A 115 -7.05 7.53 -15.65
C GLY A 115 -6.34 6.41 -14.87
N LYS A 116 -5.03 6.19 -15.06
CA LYS A 116 -4.24 5.17 -14.33
C LYS A 116 -4.50 5.13 -12.82
N SER A 117 -4.48 6.28 -12.14
CA SER A 117 -4.71 6.34 -10.69
C SER A 117 -6.14 5.97 -10.28
N VAL A 118 -7.14 6.34 -11.10
CA VAL A 118 -8.54 5.92 -10.90
C VAL A 118 -8.66 4.41 -11.09
N LEU A 119 -7.97 3.84 -12.08
CA LEU A 119 -7.91 2.39 -12.29
C LEU A 119 -7.23 1.66 -11.13
N SER A 120 -6.11 2.17 -10.62
CA SER A 120 -5.45 1.63 -9.41
C SER A 120 -6.40 1.59 -8.22
N SER A 121 -7.15 2.68 -8.00
CA SER A 121 -8.16 2.76 -6.95
C SER A 121 -9.31 1.75 -7.14
N THR A 122 -9.76 1.57 -8.39
CA THR A 122 -10.77 0.55 -8.77
C THR A 122 -10.26 -0.86 -8.50
N VAL A 123 -9.00 -1.16 -8.83
CA VAL A 123 -8.37 -2.45 -8.53
C VAL A 123 -8.31 -2.71 -7.03
N ILE A 124 -7.87 -1.74 -6.23
CA ILE A 124 -7.80 -1.87 -4.76
C ILE A 124 -9.19 -2.16 -4.20
N ARG A 125 -10.22 -1.41 -4.64
CA ARG A 125 -11.61 -1.61 -4.24
C ARG A 125 -12.10 -3.02 -4.57
N GLU A 126 -11.82 -3.50 -5.78
CA GLU A 126 -12.20 -4.84 -6.22
C GLU A 126 -11.53 -5.94 -5.39
N ILE A 127 -10.23 -5.80 -5.12
CA ILE A 127 -9.46 -6.77 -4.32
C ILE A 127 -10.03 -6.85 -2.91
N VAL A 128 -10.20 -5.71 -2.23
CA VAL A 128 -10.76 -5.63 -0.87
C VAL A 128 -12.18 -6.21 -0.81
N LYS A 129 -12.98 -6.06 -1.87
CA LYS A 129 -14.36 -6.56 -1.92
C LYS A 129 -14.46 -8.06 -2.19
N THR A 130 -13.57 -8.63 -3.00
CA THR A 130 -13.77 -9.96 -3.59
C THR A 130 -12.74 -11.01 -3.18
N CYS A 131 -11.59 -10.59 -2.67
CA CYS A 131 -10.57 -11.52 -2.20
C CYS A 131 -10.90 -12.00 -0.79
N PRO A 132 -10.47 -13.22 -0.42
CA PRO A 132 -10.71 -13.76 0.92
C PRO A 132 -10.15 -12.85 2.03
N GLU A 133 -10.79 -12.84 3.20
CA GLU A 133 -10.42 -11.97 4.34
C GLU A 133 -8.97 -12.18 4.82
N GLN A 134 -8.38 -13.36 4.61
CA GLN A 134 -6.97 -13.61 4.96
C GLN A 134 -5.97 -13.00 3.97
N SER A 135 -6.43 -12.45 2.84
CA SER A 135 -5.55 -11.79 1.87
C SER A 135 -5.08 -10.46 2.44
N SER A 136 -3.81 -10.15 2.22
CA SER A 136 -3.22 -8.86 2.60
C SER A 136 -3.18 -7.90 1.42
N VAL A 137 -3.45 -6.63 1.68
CA VAL A 137 -3.43 -5.58 0.66
C VAL A 137 -2.57 -4.41 1.14
N ALA A 138 -1.64 -3.97 0.31
CA ALA A 138 -0.89 -2.74 0.50
C ALA A 138 -0.88 -1.94 -0.79
N TYR A 139 -0.91 -0.62 -0.65
CA TYR A 139 -0.86 0.25 -1.82
C TYR A 139 -0.11 1.54 -1.55
N PHE A 140 0.46 2.10 -2.60
CA PHE A 140 1.15 3.37 -2.56
C PHE A 140 0.84 4.18 -3.81
N TYR A 141 0.53 5.45 -3.60
CA TYR A 141 0.40 6.46 -4.65
C TYR A 141 1.65 7.32 -4.61
N PHE A 142 2.44 7.29 -5.68
CA PHE A 142 3.35 8.40 -5.92
C PHE A 142 2.53 9.65 -6.21
N ASP A 143 2.99 10.78 -5.67
CA ASP A 143 2.30 12.05 -5.80
C ASP A 143 3.32 13.20 -5.69
N PHE A 144 3.47 13.95 -6.78
CA PHE A 144 4.29 15.17 -6.82
C PHE A 144 3.87 16.22 -5.79
N SER A 145 2.58 16.31 -5.44
CA SER A 145 2.06 17.39 -4.60
C SER A 145 2.41 17.24 -3.11
N ASN A 146 2.82 16.04 -2.68
CA ASN A 146 2.97 15.69 -1.27
C ASN A 146 4.37 15.18 -0.90
N ASN A 147 5.42 15.49 -1.67
CA ASN A 147 6.79 14.98 -1.45
C ASN A 147 6.88 13.45 -1.38
N ARG A 148 5.96 12.72 -2.01
CA ARG A 148 5.88 11.25 -2.00
C ARG A 148 6.63 10.61 -3.17
N GLN A 149 7.78 11.19 -3.53
CA GLN A 149 8.53 10.81 -4.73
C GLN A 149 9.75 9.95 -4.45
N CYS A 150 9.97 9.60 -3.18
CA CYS A 150 11.14 8.85 -2.74
C CYS A 150 10.83 7.36 -2.60
N LEU A 151 11.74 6.52 -3.09
CA LEU A 151 11.68 5.07 -2.94
C LEU A 151 11.51 4.66 -1.46
N ASP A 152 12.26 5.28 -0.55
CA ASP A 152 12.23 4.93 0.87
C ASP A 152 10.85 5.13 1.48
N ILE A 153 10.15 6.20 1.10
CA ILE A 153 8.79 6.51 1.58
C ILE A 153 7.80 5.43 1.12
N MET A 154 7.90 5.01 -0.16
CA MET A 154 7.08 3.92 -0.69
C MET A 154 7.33 2.61 0.06
N VAL A 155 8.60 2.23 0.24
CA VAL A 155 8.95 0.97 0.91
C VAL A 155 8.49 0.97 2.37
N ARG A 156 8.71 2.06 3.10
CA ARG A 156 8.22 2.25 4.48
C ARG A 156 6.71 2.10 4.56
N SER A 157 5.98 2.72 3.63
CA SER A 157 4.52 2.65 3.59
C SER A 157 4.00 1.23 3.35
N ILE A 158 4.57 0.51 2.39
CA ILE A 158 4.18 -0.88 2.08
C ILE A 158 4.48 -1.79 3.27
N VAL A 159 5.69 -1.69 3.86
CA VAL A 159 6.08 -2.50 5.02
C VAL A 159 5.17 -2.24 6.21
N TRP A 160 4.82 -0.99 6.49
CA TRP A 160 3.90 -0.64 7.58
C TRP A 160 2.51 -1.26 7.40
N GLN A 161 1.93 -1.12 6.20
CA GLN A 161 0.60 -1.66 5.88
C GLN A 161 0.55 -3.18 6.04
N LEU A 162 1.54 -3.90 5.47
CA LEU A 162 1.61 -5.36 5.55
C LEU A 162 1.95 -5.85 6.96
N SER A 163 2.80 -5.12 7.69
CA SER A 163 3.15 -5.45 9.08
C SER A 163 1.91 -5.52 9.96
N GLY A 164 0.94 -4.61 9.79
CA GLY A 164 -0.31 -4.61 10.55
C GLY A 164 -1.26 -5.76 10.21
N GLN A 165 -1.08 -6.42 9.05
CA GLN A 165 -1.91 -7.52 8.54
C GLN A 165 -1.29 -8.90 8.79
N SER A 166 -0.04 -8.94 9.25
CA SER A 166 0.64 -10.20 9.56
C SER A 166 0.03 -10.93 10.77
N PRO A 167 0.19 -12.27 10.88
CA PRO A 167 -0.29 -13.04 12.03
C PRO A 167 0.23 -12.53 13.37
N LEU A 168 1.44 -11.93 13.35
CA LEU A 168 2.00 -11.20 14.47
C LEU A 168 2.18 -9.71 14.09
N PRO A 169 1.15 -8.87 14.29
CA PRO A 169 1.18 -7.50 13.84
C PRO A 169 2.43 -6.75 14.30
N TYR A 170 3.16 -6.19 13.33
CA TYR A 170 4.40 -5.43 13.54
C TYR A 170 5.56 -6.19 14.18
N GLY A 171 5.48 -7.53 14.29
CA GLY A 171 6.51 -8.36 14.90
C GLY A 171 7.86 -8.27 14.18
N ALA A 172 7.87 -8.48 12.86
CA ALA A 172 9.09 -8.37 12.05
C ALA A 172 9.69 -6.95 12.10
N LEU A 173 8.85 -5.92 12.07
CA LEU A 173 9.28 -4.53 12.19
C LEU A 173 9.88 -4.22 13.56
N HIS A 174 9.30 -4.76 14.63
CA HIS A 174 9.83 -4.64 15.99
C HIS A 174 11.18 -5.36 16.15
N GLN A 175 11.38 -6.51 15.51
CA GLN A 175 12.69 -7.17 15.49
C GLN A 175 13.74 -6.29 14.81
N LEU A 176 13.40 -5.67 13.68
CA LEU A 176 14.29 -4.73 13.01
C LEU A 176 14.59 -3.51 13.88
N TYR A 177 13.58 -2.94 14.54
CA TYR A 177 13.75 -1.82 15.49
C TYR A 177 14.77 -2.16 16.59
N LYS A 178 14.68 -3.36 17.19
CA LYS A 178 15.63 -3.84 18.19
C LYS A 178 17.03 -4.01 17.62
N ALA A 179 17.14 -4.61 16.43
CA ALA A 179 18.42 -4.80 15.74
C ALA A 179 19.11 -3.46 15.43
N LEU A 180 18.34 -2.43 15.09
CA LEU A 180 18.82 -1.06 14.87
C LEU A 180 18.92 -0.26 16.18
N LYS A 181 19.45 -0.91 17.22
CA LYS A 181 19.77 -0.34 18.54
C LYS A 181 18.56 0.35 19.19
N ASN A 182 17.41 -0.34 19.21
CA ASN A 182 16.14 0.22 19.68
C ASN A 182 15.78 1.54 18.98
N GLY A 183 15.92 1.55 17.66
CA GLY A 183 15.60 2.68 16.80
C GLY A 183 16.53 3.89 16.88
N ALA A 184 17.74 3.73 17.43
CA ALA A 184 18.76 4.78 17.37
C ALA A 184 19.25 5.05 15.94
N THR A 185 19.01 4.11 15.02
CA THR A 185 19.30 4.26 13.58
C THR A 185 18.03 4.02 12.78
N LYS A 186 17.85 4.78 11.70
CA LYS A 186 16.73 4.61 10.78
C LYS A 186 16.99 3.46 9.81
N PRO A 187 15.96 2.68 9.46
CA PRO A 187 16.10 1.59 8.50
C PRO A 187 16.32 2.17 7.10
N GLN A 188 17.26 1.58 6.36
CA GLN A 188 17.42 1.84 4.93
C GLN A 188 16.46 0.94 4.13
N HIS A 189 16.29 1.20 2.84
CA HIS A 189 15.38 0.39 2.01
C HIS A 189 15.81 -1.08 1.91
N GLU A 190 17.11 -1.40 2.03
CA GLU A 190 17.58 -2.78 2.09
C GLU A 190 17.13 -3.52 3.36
N ASP A 191 17.16 -2.85 4.51
CA ASP A 191 16.68 -3.40 5.78
C ASP A 191 15.17 -3.74 5.68
N LEU A 192 14.42 -2.80 5.10
CA LEU A 192 12.98 -2.93 4.90
C LEU A 192 12.62 -3.98 3.84
N LEU A 193 13.47 -4.19 2.84
CA LEU A 193 13.30 -5.29 1.89
C LEU A 193 13.42 -6.66 2.58
N GLY A 194 14.32 -6.78 3.57
CA GLY A 194 14.41 -7.98 4.41
C GLY A 194 13.12 -8.23 5.20
N VAL A 195 12.59 -7.19 5.84
CA VAL A 195 11.30 -7.26 6.55
C VAL A 195 10.17 -7.64 5.58
N LEU A 196 10.13 -7.02 4.40
CA LEU A 196 9.10 -7.29 3.39
C LEU A 196 9.13 -8.74 2.91
N LYS A 197 10.31 -9.30 2.66
CA LYS A 197 10.45 -10.72 2.30
C LYS A 197 9.94 -11.65 3.41
N ASN A 198 10.25 -11.34 4.67
CA ASN A 198 9.74 -12.12 5.79
C ASN A 198 8.20 -12.05 5.87
N LEU A 199 7.62 -10.85 5.74
CA LEU A 199 6.17 -10.66 5.70
C LEU A 199 5.55 -11.46 4.55
N LEU A 200 6.10 -11.38 3.34
CA LEU A 200 5.63 -12.14 2.18
C LEU A 200 5.75 -13.66 2.36
N SER A 201 6.60 -14.14 3.26
CA SER A 201 6.71 -15.56 3.62
C SER A 201 5.64 -16.01 4.63
N GLU A 202 5.14 -15.10 5.47
CA GLU A 202 4.16 -15.39 6.52
C GLU A 202 2.71 -15.14 6.08
N LEU A 203 2.50 -14.15 5.21
CA LEU A 203 1.20 -13.77 4.67
C LEU A 203 0.73 -14.79 3.63
N ASP A 204 -0.60 -14.96 3.48
CA ASP A 204 -1.19 -15.79 2.43
C ASP A 204 -1.11 -15.06 1.07
N GLN A 205 -2.24 -14.80 0.39
CA GLN A 205 -2.24 -13.98 -0.81
C GLN A 205 -1.95 -12.52 -0.46
N THR A 206 -0.96 -11.92 -1.11
CA THR A 206 -0.57 -10.52 -0.88
C THR A 206 -0.71 -9.71 -2.16
N TYR A 207 -1.50 -8.65 -2.12
CA TYR A 207 -1.68 -7.71 -3.21
C TYR A 207 -0.94 -6.41 -2.92
N ILE A 208 -0.01 -6.03 -3.78
CA ILE A 208 0.73 -4.76 -3.70
C ILE A 208 0.41 -3.93 -4.93
N ILE A 209 -0.17 -2.74 -4.74
CA ILE A 209 -0.53 -1.81 -5.82
C ILE A 209 0.33 -0.55 -5.72
N ILE A 210 1.15 -0.26 -6.73
CA ILE A 210 2.03 0.92 -6.77
C ILE A 210 1.63 1.81 -7.95
N ASP A 211 0.99 2.93 -7.68
CA ASP A 211 0.53 3.86 -8.70
C ASP A 211 1.54 4.98 -8.96
N GLY A 212 1.83 5.27 -10.23
CA GLY A 212 2.67 6.39 -10.64
C GLY A 212 4.17 6.15 -10.48
N LEU A 213 4.67 4.96 -10.83
CA LEU A 213 6.08 4.59 -10.66
C LEU A 213 7.06 5.59 -11.33
N ASP A 214 6.65 6.23 -12.42
CA ASP A 214 7.43 7.26 -13.14
C ASP A 214 7.50 8.61 -12.40
N GLU A 215 6.63 8.83 -11.42
CA GLU A 215 6.66 10.02 -10.57
C GLU A 215 7.70 9.91 -9.44
N CYS A 216 8.33 8.74 -9.27
CA CYS A 216 9.49 8.60 -8.41
C CYS A 216 10.65 9.44 -8.94
N HIS A 217 11.42 10.05 -8.03
CA HIS A 217 12.54 10.91 -8.42
C HIS A 217 13.54 10.13 -9.30
N LYS A 218 13.95 10.72 -10.42
CA LYS A 218 14.77 10.03 -11.44
C LYS A 218 16.08 9.46 -10.89
N THR A 219 16.66 10.06 -9.86
CA THR A 219 17.88 9.54 -9.20
C THR A 219 17.66 8.17 -8.56
N ASP A 220 16.42 7.85 -8.19
CA ASP A 220 16.06 6.61 -7.50
C ASP A 220 15.64 5.52 -8.48
N TRP A 221 15.41 5.82 -9.77
CA TRP A 221 14.88 4.86 -10.76
C TRP A 221 15.68 3.57 -10.83
N LYS A 222 17.01 3.62 -10.74
CA LYS A 222 17.85 2.42 -10.73
C LYS A 222 17.54 1.52 -9.52
N HIS A 223 17.37 2.11 -8.34
CA HIS A 223 17.03 1.39 -7.12
C HIS A 223 15.57 0.92 -7.14
N LEU A 224 14.66 1.74 -7.67
CA LEU A 224 13.25 1.42 -7.84
C LEU A 224 13.05 0.23 -8.78
N ILE A 225 13.68 0.23 -9.95
CA ILE A 225 13.63 -0.89 -10.91
C ILE A 225 14.15 -2.16 -10.24
N LYS A 226 15.30 -2.08 -9.55
CA LYS A 226 15.86 -3.21 -8.79
C LYS A 226 14.89 -3.70 -7.71
N PHE A 227 14.22 -2.79 -7.01
CA PHE A 227 13.24 -3.12 -5.98
C PHE A 227 12.02 -3.84 -6.58
N ILE A 228 11.44 -3.34 -7.67
CA ILE A 228 10.33 -3.98 -8.37
C ILE A 228 10.74 -5.38 -8.85
N HIS A 229 11.90 -5.54 -9.46
CA HIS A 229 12.39 -6.87 -9.83
C HIS A 229 12.55 -7.78 -8.62
N ASN A 230 13.11 -7.29 -7.51
CA ASN A 230 13.21 -8.10 -6.28
C ASN A 230 11.83 -8.57 -5.81
N LEU A 231 10.80 -7.72 -5.88
CA LEU A 231 9.43 -8.09 -5.55
C LEU A 231 8.89 -9.15 -6.49
N CYS A 232 9.07 -9.01 -7.81
CA CYS A 232 8.61 -10.02 -8.78
C CYS A 232 9.11 -11.44 -8.46
N HIS A 233 10.24 -11.57 -7.75
CA HIS A 233 10.85 -12.85 -7.36
C HIS A 233 10.73 -13.16 -5.85
N ALA A 234 10.09 -12.31 -5.05
CA ALA A 234 10.14 -12.38 -3.59
C ALA A 234 9.19 -13.42 -2.96
N ALA A 235 8.21 -13.95 -3.70
CA ALA A 235 7.27 -14.92 -3.17
C ALA A 235 6.92 -15.98 -4.21
N GLU A 236 7.15 -17.25 -3.87
CA GLU A 236 6.82 -18.45 -4.66
C GLU A 236 5.30 -18.60 -4.85
N ASN A 237 4.73 -17.77 -5.71
CA ASN A 237 3.33 -17.80 -6.16
C ASN A 237 2.27 -17.24 -5.18
N ARG A 238 2.59 -16.26 -4.34
CA ARG A 238 1.58 -15.60 -3.47
C ARG A 238 1.52 -14.08 -3.57
N LEU A 239 2.47 -13.47 -4.29
CA LEU A 239 2.49 -12.02 -4.48
C LEU A 239 1.81 -11.66 -5.80
N HIS A 240 0.83 -10.78 -5.70
CA HIS A 240 0.18 -10.10 -6.80
C HIS A 240 0.66 -8.65 -6.80
N LEU A 241 1.65 -8.34 -7.64
CA LEU A 241 2.18 -6.99 -7.80
C LEU A 241 1.50 -6.31 -8.99
N LEU A 242 0.84 -5.19 -8.77
CA LEU A 242 0.40 -4.31 -9.84
C LEU A 242 1.11 -2.98 -9.70
N PHE A 243 1.61 -2.45 -10.80
CA PHE A 243 2.12 -1.09 -10.81
C PHE A 243 1.70 -0.33 -12.06
N THR A 244 1.61 0.98 -11.94
CA THR A 244 1.28 1.87 -13.05
C THR A 244 2.42 2.80 -13.37
N ALA A 245 2.62 3.13 -14.65
CA ALA A 245 3.59 4.14 -15.05
C ALA A 245 3.23 4.79 -16.40
N GLN A 246 3.82 5.94 -16.68
CA GLN A 246 3.88 6.47 -18.04
C GLN A 246 4.80 5.64 -18.95
N LEU A 247 4.64 5.84 -20.26
CA LEU A 247 5.47 5.21 -21.29
C LEU A 247 6.86 5.87 -21.29
N VAL A 248 7.79 5.27 -20.56
CA VAL A 248 9.17 5.74 -20.39
C VAL A 248 10.13 4.65 -20.85
N GLN A 249 11.14 5.01 -21.66
CA GLN A 249 12.04 4.05 -22.31
C GLN A 249 12.77 3.15 -21.32
N GLU A 250 13.24 3.72 -20.21
CA GLU A 250 13.94 2.99 -19.15
C GLU A 250 13.07 1.88 -18.54
N PHE A 251 11.77 2.16 -18.35
CA PHE A 251 10.82 1.19 -17.83
C PHE A 251 10.38 0.17 -18.87
N GLU A 252 10.23 0.56 -20.13
CA GLU A 252 9.98 -0.37 -21.24
C GLU A 252 11.09 -1.41 -21.36
N VAL A 253 12.35 -0.98 -21.22
CA VAL A 253 13.51 -1.88 -21.24
C VAL A 253 13.56 -2.76 -20.00
N ALA A 254 13.34 -2.17 -18.82
CA ALA A 254 13.44 -2.88 -17.54
C ALA A 254 12.32 -3.91 -17.35
N PHE A 255 11.09 -3.58 -17.73
CA PHE A 255 9.89 -4.38 -17.46
C PHE A 255 9.37 -5.13 -18.68
N LYS A 256 10.17 -5.29 -19.72
CA LYS A 256 9.81 -5.97 -20.99
C LYS A 256 9.24 -7.38 -20.80
N ASP A 257 9.65 -8.08 -19.74
CA ASP A 257 9.25 -9.47 -19.46
C ASP A 257 8.04 -9.55 -18.49
N ILE A 258 7.52 -8.40 -18.04
CA ILE A 258 6.33 -8.32 -17.17
C ILE A 258 5.09 -8.17 -18.04
N ALA A 259 4.02 -8.91 -17.70
CA ALA A 259 2.73 -8.78 -18.39
C ALA A 259 2.23 -7.33 -18.28
N SER A 260 1.72 -6.76 -19.38
CA SER A 260 1.31 -5.35 -19.40
C SER A 260 -0.03 -5.10 -20.07
N ILE A 261 -0.72 -4.06 -19.61
CA ILE A 261 -1.91 -3.48 -20.25
C ILE A 261 -1.56 -2.06 -20.66
N THR A 262 -1.70 -1.75 -21.95
CA THR A 262 -1.49 -0.40 -22.46
C THR A 262 -2.83 0.32 -22.52
N LEU A 263 -2.94 1.46 -21.86
CA LEU A 263 -4.03 2.42 -22.01
C LEU A 263 -3.72 3.24 -23.26
N ASP A 264 -4.34 2.86 -24.37
CA ASP A 264 -4.33 3.63 -25.61
C ASP A 264 -5.61 4.45 -25.76
N SER A 265 -5.63 5.29 -26.80
CA SER A 265 -6.77 6.16 -27.08
C SER A 265 -8.06 5.39 -27.35
N GLU A 266 -8.02 4.15 -27.84
CA GLU A 266 -9.24 3.38 -28.10
C GLU A 266 -9.88 2.87 -26.81
N VAL A 267 -9.08 2.32 -25.90
CA VAL A 267 -9.54 1.88 -24.57
C VAL A 267 -10.06 3.07 -23.76
N SER A 268 -9.32 4.18 -23.75
CA SER A 268 -9.75 5.42 -23.10
C SER A 268 -11.03 5.99 -23.73
N ASN A 269 -11.17 5.97 -25.06
CA ASN A 269 -12.38 6.49 -25.70
C ASN A 269 -13.65 5.71 -25.33
N ASN A 270 -13.57 4.39 -25.16
CA ASN A 270 -14.72 3.60 -24.72
C ASN A 270 -15.09 3.86 -23.26
N ASP A 271 -14.10 4.05 -22.38
CA ASP A 271 -14.34 4.40 -20.98
C ASP A 271 -14.89 5.83 -20.85
N ILE A 272 -14.38 6.78 -21.63
CA ILE A 272 -14.90 8.15 -21.75
C ILE A 272 -16.35 8.12 -22.27
N LYS A 273 -16.67 7.29 -23.28
CA LYS A 273 -18.05 7.10 -23.75
C LYS A 273 -18.96 6.67 -22.60
N SER A 274 -18.56 5.70 -21.80
CA SER A 274 -19.32 5.24 -20.62
C SER A 274 -19.48 6.35 -19.58
N PHE A 275 -18.40 7.07 -19.25
CA PHE A 275 -18.41 8.18 -18.30
C PHE A 275 -19.36 9.30 -18.73
N VAL A 276 -19.25 9.74 -19.98
CA VAL A 276 -20.03 10.83 -20.54
C VAL A 276 -21.49 10.39 -20.66
N SER A 277 -21.77 9.18 -21.15
CA SER A 277 -23.14 8.67 -21.26
C SER A 277 -23.84 8.63 -19.90
N SER A 278 -23.13 8.19 -18.85
CA SER A 278 -23.71 8.16 -17.51
C SER A 278 -23.89 9.57 -16.90
N THR A 279 -22.92 10.46 -17.11
CA THR A 279 -22.99 11.85 -16.63
C THR A 279 -24.11 12.63 -17.33
N VAL A 280 -24.23 12.45 -18.65
CA VAL A 280 -25.27 13.07 -19.49
C VAL A 280 -26.65 12.48 -19.18
N GLY A 281 -26.76 11.15 -19.05
CA GLY A 281 -28.01 10.47 -18.70
C GLY A 281 -28.56 10.84 -17.33
N GLY A 282 -27.70 11.24 -16.38
CA GLY A 282 -28.08 11.76 -15.07
C GLY A 282 -28.56 13.23 -15.08
N ALA A 283 -28.37 13.98 -16.17
CA ALA A 283 -28.77 15.38 -16.26
C ALA A 283 -30.25 15.52 -16.69
N THR A 284 -31.12 15.75 -15.71
CA THR A 284 -32.58 15.59 -15.79
C THR A 284 -33.34 16.53 -16.75
N ASN A 285 -32.70 17.52 -17.38
CA ASN A 285 -33.44 18.58 -18.11
C ASN A 285 -33.25 18.60 -19.63
N TRP A 286 -32.25 17.92 -20.20
CA TRP A 286 -31.99 17.93 -21.65
C TRP A 286 -31.69 16.53 -22.23
N ALA A 287 -31.42 15.55 -21.37
CA ALA A 287 -31.12 14.17 -21.75
C ALA A 287 -32.37 13.35 -22.15
N SER A 288 -33.56 13.94 -22.12
CA SER A 288 -34.81 13.31 -22.58
C SER A 288 -34.82 13.07 -24.09
N ASP A 289 -33.97 13.75 -24.84
CA ASP A 289 -33.77 13.54 -26.27
C ASP A 289 -32.54 12.64 -26.51
N SER A 290 -32.76 11.32 -26.57
CA SER A 290 -31.71 10.29 -26.66
C SER A 290 -30.72 10.51 -27.81
N LYS A 291 -31.18 11.15 -28.89
CA LYS A 291 -30.34 11.47 -30.06
C LYS A 291 -29.35 12.60 -29.74
N TYR A 292 -29.80 13.64 -29.04
CA TYR A 292 -28.97 14.78 -28.65
C TYR A 292 -27.90 14.38 -27.61
N ALA A 293 -28.28 13.52 -26.66
CA ALA A 293 -27.34 12.93 -25.70
C ALA A 293 -26.26 12.08 -26.39
N GLY A 294 -26.65 11.30 -27.41
CA GLY A 294 -25.72 10.52 -28.24
C GLY A 294 -24.74 11.41 -29.01
N ASP A 295 -25.25 12.43 -29.71
CA ASP A 295 -24.43 13.35 -30.51
C ASP A 295 -23.44 14.16 -29.65
N VAL A 296 -23.87 14.60 -28.45
CA VAL A 296 -22.98 15.29 -27.50
C VAL A 296 -21.91 14.34 -26.96
N THR A 297 -22.28 13.10 -26.63
CA THR A 297 -21.33 12.09 -26.17
C THR A 297 -20.26 11.80 -27.23
N GLU A 298 -20.67 11.63 -28.47
CA GLU A 298 -19.75 11.35 -29.58
C GLU A 298 -18.82 12.53 -29.85
N GLN A 299 -19.32 13.77 -29.80
CA GLN A 299 -18.48 14.96 -29.93
C GLN A 299 -17.49 15.14 -28.78
N ILE A 300 -17.88 14.87 -27.53
CA ILE A 300 -16.97 14.95 -26.38
C ILE A 300 -15.86 13.92 -26.55
N VAL A 301 -16.20 12.67 -26.89
CA VAL A 301 -15.21 11.61 -27.07
C VAL A 301 -14.24 11.92 -28.21
N GLN A 302 -14.75 12.41 -29.35
CA GLN A 302 -13.90 12.83 -30.47
C GLN A 302 -12.97 13.99 -30.11
N LYS A 303 -13.41 14.94 -29.27
CA LYS A 303 -12.58 16.07 -28.84
C LYS A 303 -11.63 15.73 -27.70
N SER A 304 -11.97 14.72 -26.90
CA SER A 304 -11.18 14.22 -25.78
C SER A 304 -9.88 13.54 -26.22
N ASN A 305 -9.84 12.88 -27.39
CA ASN A 305 -8.65 12.14 -27.86
C ASN A 305 -8.09 11.16 -26.80
N GLY A 306 -8.96 10.53 -26.00
CA GLY A 306 -8.56 9.66 -24.89
C GLY A 306 -8.19 10.37 -23.58
N MET A 307 -8.47 11.67 -23.44
CA MET A 307 -8.25 12.50 -22.24
C MET A 307 -9.53 13.18 -21.74
#